data_AF-A0A7K4GYC2-F1
#
_entry.id   AF-A0A7K4GYC2-F1
#
_cell.length_a   1.000
_cell.length_b   1.000
_cell.length_c   1.000
_cell.angle_alpha   90.00
_cell.angle_beta   90.00
_cell.angle_gamma   90.00
#
_symmetry.space_group_name_H-M   'P 1'
#
loop_
_entity.id
_entity.type
_entity.pdbx_description
1 polymer ?
#
loop_
_entity_poly.entity_id
_entity_poly.type
_entity_poly.pdbx_seq_one_letter_code
_entity_poly.pdbx_strand_id
1 'polypeptide(L)'
;MKENNKEKLYDLFEISDILHNRFSHEELEKKMESGEIKGEKIEDQWYAKKEVIDAFREELTQKTIFFTERHHIDLTKVQLNERILDIGGGGEGIIGLFAGEHVIAIDPSERELKEAPGDCLKIIMDAKDMKFLNESFDTITVFFTMMYINLMAHEQVFKEIYRVLKPKGELFIWDLNIPKKKIEEEKDIYAVRLEVDIGSKKVESGYGTKWDKGVDMTHYLNLGESVGLKIMEKQINGETFFLKFRKD
;
A
#
# COMPACT_ATOMS: atom_id res chain seq x y z
N MET A 1 40.13 -13.72 23.61
CA MET A 1 39.77 -12.95 24.82
C MET A 1 38.33 -12.52 24.63
N LYS A 2 37.44 -12.94 25.55
CA LYS A 2 35.99 -13.02 25.36
C LYS A 2 35.37 -11.66 25.04
N GLU A 3 34.72 -11.54 23.88
CA GLU A 3 33.80 -10.44 23.60
C GLU A 3 32.65 -10.50 24.61
N ASN A 4 32.58 -9.49 25.47
CA ASN A 4 31.43 -9.26 26.34
C ASN A 4 30.26 -8.81 25.44
N ASN A 5 29.51 -9.77 24.92
CA ASN A 5 28.20 -9.53 24.31
C ASN A 5 27.22 -9.16 25.43
N LYS A 6 27.27 -7.91 25.91
CA LYS A 6 26.13 -7.35 26.64
C LYS A 6 25.05 -7.08 25.60
N GLU A 7 23.99 -7.87 25.61
CA GLU A 7 22.81 -7.63 24.77
C GLU A 7 22.33 -6.18 24.96
N LYS A 8 22.11 -5.47 23.85
CA LYS A 8 21.62 -4.10 23.89
C LYS A 8 20.20 -4.09 24.46
N LEU A 9 19.99 -3.26 25.47
CA LEU A 9 18.68 -2.93 26.03
C LEU A 9 18.20 -1.62 25.43
N TYR A 10 16.88 -1.52 25.26
CA TYR A 10 16.22 -0.36 24.67
C TYR A 10 15.29 0.27 25.71
N ASP A 11 15.38 1.58 25.87
CA ASP A 11 14.49 2.34 26.75
C ASP A 11 13.11 2.61 26.12
N LEU A 12 12.20 3.23 26.87
CA LEU A 12 10.84 3.51 26.38
C LEU A 12 10.80 4.41 25.12
N PHE A 13 11.77 5.32 24.95
CA PHE A 13 11.83 6.19 23.78
C PHE A 13 12.22 5.39 22.54
N GLU A 14 13.30 4.60 22.65
CA GLU A 14 13.74 3.74 21.55
C GLU A 14 12.69 2.66 21.22
N ILE A 15 11.99 2.13 22.22
CA ILE A 15 10.90 1.16 22.01
C ILE A 15 9.74 1.82 21.28
N SER A 16 9.34 3.03 21.67
CA SER A 16 8.28 3.77 20.97
C SER A 16 8.63 3.99 19.51
N ASP A 17 9.88 4.39 19.22
CA ASP A 17 10.37 4.57 17.85
C ASP A 17 10.36 3.26 17.04
N ILE A 18 10.84 2.15 17.62
CA ILE A 18 10.80 0.81 17.01
C ILE A 18 9.36 0.37 16.69
N LEU A 19 8.39 0.79 17.50
CA LEU A 19 6.97 0.56 17.32
C LEU A 19 6.26 1.68 16.53
N HIS A 20 7.03 2.52 15.84
CA HIS A 20 6.57 3.63 15.00
C HIS A 20 5.63 4.60 15.73
N ASN A 21 5.93 4.88 17.00
CA ASN A 21 5.18 5.77 17.89
C ASN A 21 3.70 5.36 18.05
N ARG A 22 3.38 4.06 17.91
CA ARG A 22 2.02 3.52 18.10
C ARG A 22 1.54 3.62 19.56
N PHE A 23 2.47 3.73 20.50
CA PHE A 23 2.20 3.82 21.93
C PHE A 23 2.99 4.97 22.54
N SER A 24 2.32 5.73 23.40
CA SER A 24 2.96 6.68 24.30
C SER A 24 3.84 5.96 25.33
N HIS A 25 4.79 6.66 25.94
CA HIS A 25 5.63 6.08 26.98
C HIS A 25 4.82 5.57 28.19
N GLU A 26 3.74 6.27 28.56
CA GLU A 26 2.85 5.84 29.65
C GLU A 26 2.13 4.52 29.31
N GLU A 27 1.70 4.34 28.06
CA GLU A 27 1.11 3.08 27.59
C GLU A 27 2.13 1.95 27.59
N LEU A 28 3.36 2.21 27.13
CA LEU A 28 4.44 1.21 27.14
C LEU A 28 4.83 0.81 28.56
N GLU A 29 4.91 1.77 29.49
CA GLU A 29 5.15 1.51 30.91
C GLU A 29 4.07 0.62 31.51
N LYS A 30 2.79 0.94 31.30
CA LYS A 30 1.66 0.10 31.76
C LYS A 30 1.71 -1.32 31.20
N LYS A 31 2.14 -1.47 29.94
CA LYS A 31 2.32 -2.79 29.29
C LYS A 31 3.49 -3.58 29.86
N MET A 32 4.56 -2.92 30.28
CA MET A 32 5.65 -3.59 30.98
C MET A 32 5.27 -3.97 32.41
N GLU A 33 4.53 -3.11 33.11
CA GLU A 33 4.02 -3.38 34.45
C GLU A 33 3.02 -4.54 34.48
N SER A 34 2.17 -4.65 33.46
CA SER A 34 1.23 -5.78 33.32
C SER A 34 1.91 -7.08 32.87
N GLY A 35 3.17 -7.01 32.44
CA GLY A 35 3.92 -8.14 31.88
C GLY A 35 3.58 -8.48 30.42
N GLU A 36 2.79 -7.65 29.74
CA GLU A 36 2.49 -7.77 28.31
C GLU A 36 3.76 -7.61 27.46
N ILE A 37 4.66 -6.71 27.86
CA ILE A 37 6.02 -6.58 27.33
C ILE A 37 6.99 -6.97 28.43
N LYS A 38 7.78 -8.03 28.23
CA LYS A 38 8.79 -8.44 29.23
C LYS A 38 9.96 -7.45 29.24
N GLY A 39 10.13 -6.73 30.33
CA GLY A 39 11.24 -5.81 30.54
C GLY A 39 11.90 -5.97 31.91
N GLU A 40 12.93 -5.17 32.15
CA GLU A 40 13.54 -4.98 33.47
C GLU A 40 13.64 -3.50 33.81
N LYS A 41 13.55 -3.18 35.12
CA LYS A 41 13.76 -1.80 35.62
C LYS A 41 15.22 -1.62 36.01
N ILE A 42 15.86 -0.59 35.48
CA ILE A 42 17.21 -0.14 35.84
C ILE A 42 17.10 1.35 36.18
N GLU A 43 17.49 1.75 37.39
CA GLU A 43 17.41 3.15 37.85
C GLU A 43 16.02 3.78 37.63
N ASP A 44 14.97 3.04 38.01
CA ASP A 44 13.55 3.41 37.85
C ASP A 44 13.07 3.62 36.40
N GLN A 45 13.89 3.26 35.40
CA GLN A 45 13.50 3.25 34.00
C GLN A 45 13.33 1.83 33.46
N TRP A 46 12.33 1.66 32.61
CA TRP A 46 12.03 0.39 31.97
C TRP A 46 12.89 0.18 30.72
N TYR A 47 13.41 -1.04 30.58
CA TYR A 47 14.17 -1.48 29.43
C TYR A 47 13.68 -2.83 28.92
N ALA A 48 13.77 -3.06 27.62
CA ALA A 48 13.51 -4.36 27.01
C ALA A 48 14.57 -4.74 25.97
N LYS A 49 14.74 -6.04 25.76
CA LYS A 49 15.60 -6.58 24.69
C LYS A 49 14.89 -6.48 23.34
N LYS A 50 15.69 -6.38 22.27
CA LYS A 50 15.18 -6.26 20.90
C LYS A 50 14.22 -7.38 20.53
N GLU A 51 14.56 -8.62 20.88
CA GLU A 51 13.78 -9.82 20.57
C GLU A 51 12.40 -9.79 21.25
N VAL A 52 12.30 -9.20 22.45
CA VAL A 52 11.01 -9.04 23.15
C VAL A 52 10.15 -8.00 22.45
N ILE A 53 10.75 -6.87 22.06
CA ILE A 53 10.04 -5.80 21.36
C ILE A 53 9.53 -6.29 20.00
N ASP A 54 10.36 -7.05 19.28
CA ASP A 54 10.00 -7.63 17.99
C ASP A 54 8.92 -8.70 18.13
N ALA A 55 8.99 -9.56 19.15
CA ALA A 55 7.94 -10.54 19.45
C ALA A 55 6.61 -9.87 19.81
N PHE A 56 6.65 -8.81 20.63
CA PHE A 56 5.46 -8.03 20.97
C PHE A 56 4.84 -7.33 19.75
N ARG A 57 5.69 -6.75 18.89
CA ARG A 57 5.26 -6.16 17.61
C ARG A 57 4.60 -7.22 16.72
N GLU A 58 5.17 -8.42 16.65
CA GLU A 58 4.61 -9.52 15.87
C GLU A 58 3.25 -9.96 16.42
N GLU A 59 3.12 -10.12 17.73
CA GLU A 59 1.85 -10.45 18.39
C GLU A 59 0.78 -9.38 18.12
N LEU A 60 1.12 -8.10 18.24
CA LEU A 60 0.21 -7.00 17.90
C LEU A 60 -0.21 -7.06 16.42
N THR A 61 0.74 -7.33 15.54
CA THR A 61 0.50 -7.46 14.10
C THR A 61 -0.47 -8.60 13.83
N GLN A 62 -0.21 -9.78 14.40
CA GLN A 62 -1.10 -10.93 14.31
C GLN A 62 -2.47 -10.66 14.90
N LYS A 63 -2.57 -9.87 15.99
CA LYS A 63 -3.84 -9.49 16.63
C LYS A 63 -4.64 -8.46 15.84
N THR A 64 -3.99 -7.57 15.10
CA THR A 64 -4.65 -6.40 14.47
C THR A 64 -4.80 -6.49 12.96
N ILE A 65 -3.98 -7.29 12.28
CA ILE A 65 -3.96 -7.39 10.82
C ILE A 65 -4.42 -8.78 10.38
N PHE A 66 -5.43 -8.80 9.51
CA PHE A 66 -5.72 -9.94 8.68
C PHE A 66 -4.86 -9.86 7.42
N PHE A 67 -3.92 -10.80 7.27
CA PHE A 67 -3.18 -10.95 6.02
C PHE A 67 -3.87 -11.99 5.15
N THR A 68 -4.06 -11.67 3.86
CA THR A 68 -4.38 -12.66 2.84
C THR A 68 -3.22 -13.62 2.63
N GLU A 69 -3.43 -14.65 1.80
CA GLU A 69 -2.32 -15.42 1.26
C GLU A 69 -1.36 -14.52 0.48
N ARG A 70 -0.11 -14.98 0.30
CA ARG A 70 0.86 -14.26 -0.52
C ARG A 70 0.49 -14.43 -1.99
N HIS A 71 0.35 -13.33 -2.73
CA HIS A 71 0.07 -13.36 -4.16
C HIS A 71 1.31 -12.98 -4.97
N HIS A 72 1.43 -13.59 -6.14
CA HIS A 72 2.47 -13.27 -7.11
C HIS A 72 1.87 -12.45 -8.26
N ILE A 73 2.50 -11.33 -8.59
CA ILE A 73 2.13 -10.48 -9.73
C ILE A 73 3.33 -10.41 -10.68
N ASP A 74 3.11 -10.80 -11.92
CA ASP A 74 4.15 -10.81 -12.95
C ASP A 74 3.93 -9.65 -13.93
N LEU A 75 4.65 -8.55 -13.73
CA LEU A 75 4.56 -7.38 -14.60
C LEU A 75 5.35 -7.56 -15.91
N THR A 76 6.20 -8.59 -16.02
CA THR A 76 6.99 -8.84 -17.25
C THR A 76 6.12 -9.19 -18.46
N LYS A 77 4.88 -9.61 -18.20
CA LYS A 77 3.87 -9.91 -19.22
C LYS A 77 2.98 -8.72 -19.58
N VAL A 78 3.14 -7.60 -18.88
CA VAL A 78 2.32 -6.41 -19.04
C VAL A 78 3.01 -5.48 -20.04
N GLN A 79 2.27 -5.07 -21.07
CA GLN A 79 2.70 -4.06 -22.01
C GLN A 79 1.99 -2.74 -21.70
N LEU A 80 2.76 -1.75 -21.26
CA LEU A 80 2.32 -0.38 -21.07
C LEU A 80 2.71 0.44 -22.30
N ASN A 81 1.83 1.37 -22.71
CA ASN A 81 2.16 2.30 -23.79
C ASN A 81 2.96 3.49 -23.23
N GLU A 82 3.51 4.32 -24.12
CA GLU A 82 4.34 5.47 -23.71
C GLU A 82 3.56 6.49 -22.85
N ARG A 83 4.28 7.33 -22.11
CA ARG A 83 3.74 8.40 -21.26
C ARG A 83 2.68 7.90 -20.27
N ILE A 84 3.19 7.29 -19.20
CA ILE A 84 2.42 6.59 -18.18
C ILE A 84 2.13 7.56 -17.02
N LEU A 85 0.88 7.62 -16.56
CA LEU A 85 0.52 8.21 -15.27
C LEU A 85 0.30 7.09 -14.26
N ASP A 86 1.06 7.09 -13.17
CA ASP A 86 0.88 6.15 -12.06
C ASP A 86 0.21 6.85 -10.88
N ILE A 87 -1.01 6.41 -10.54
CA ILE A 87 -1.81 6.96 -9.45
C ILE A 87 -1.50 6.18 -8.17
N GLY A 88 -1.01 6.88 -7.16
CA GLY A 88 -0.51 6.29 -5.91
C GLY A 88 0.89 5.70 -6.07
N GLY A 89 1.74 6.33 -6.89
CA GLY A 89 3.10 5.87 -7.16
C GLY A 89 4.12 6.16 -6.04
N GLY A 90 3.64 6.43 -4.82
CA GLY A 90 4.46 6.58 -3.62
C GLY A 90 4.86 5.23 -2.99
N GLY A 91 5.58 5.27 -1.88
CA GLY A 91 5.91 4.10 -1.05
C GLY A 91 6.86 3.14 -1.75
N GLU A 92 6.36 2.01 -2.23
CA GLU A 92 7.19 0.98 -2.89
C GLU A 92 7.51 1.32 -4.35
N GLY A 93 6.76 2.25 -4.97
CA GLY A 93 7.06 2.78 -6.30
C GLY A 93 7.09 1.71 -7.41
N ILE A 94 6.26 0.66 -7.29
CA ILE A 94 6.33 -0.55 -8.13
C ILE A 94 6.32 -0.25 -9.63
N ILE A 95 5.38 0.58 -10.11
CA ILE A 95 5.28 0.92 -11.53
C ILE A 95 6.46 1.81 -11.96
N GLY A 96 6.91 2.73 -11.10
CA GLY A 96 8.11 3.54 -11.34
C GLY A 96 9.38 2.69 -11.48
N LEU A 97 9.54 1.64 -10.67
CA LEU A 97 10.62 0.67 -10.81
C LEU A 97 10.53 -0.17 -12.09
N PHE A 98 9.31 -0.50 -12.53
CA PHE A 98 9.05 -1.34 -13.70
C PHE A 98 9.23 -0.58 -15.02
N ALA A 99 8.68 0.62 -15.13
CA ALA A 99 8.62 1.38 -16.39
C ALA A 99 9.49 2.66 -16.41
N GLY A 100 10.17 2.97 -15.30
CA GLY A 100 11.24 3.97 -15.24
C GLY A 100 10.81 5.39 -15.63
N GLU A 101 11.64 6.05 -16.42
CA GLU A 101 11.51 7.48 -16.80
C GLU A 101 10.24 7.80 -17.60
N HIS A 102 9.55 6.79 -18.15
CA HIS A 102 8.29 6.98 -18.86
C HIS A 102 7.10 7.24 -17.92
N VAL A 103 7.29 7.07 -16.61
CA VAL A 103 6.25 7.21 -15.59
C VAL A 103 6.27 8.61 -15.00
N ILE A 104 5.08 9.19 -14.89
CA ILE A 104 4.77 10.30 -14.01
C ILE A 104 3.95 9.72 -12.85
N ALA A 105 4.56 9.63 -11.67
CA ALA A 105 3.91 9.16 -10.45
C ALA A 105 3.26 10.32 -9.71
N ILE A 106 2.02 10.12 -9.27
CA ILE A 106 1.32 11.05 -8.38
C ILE A 106 0.95 10.40 -7.06
N ASP A 107 1.07 11.16 -5.98
CA ASP A 107 0.57 10.79 -4.65
C ASP A 107 0.32 12.08 -3.85
N PRO A 108 -0.72 12.17 -2.99
CA PRO A 108 -0.90 13.33 -2.12
C PRO A 108 0.17 13.45 -1.02
N SER A 109 0.90 12.38 -0.70
CA SER A 109 1.93 12.34 0.32
C SER A 109 3.31 12.62 -0.24
N GLU A 110 3.87 13.78 0.09
CA GLU A 110 5.27 14.11 -0.23
C GLU A 110 6.25 13.09 0.34
N ARG A 111 5.97 12.57 1.54
CA ARG A 111 6.82 11.58 2.21
C ARG A 111 6.90 10.29 1.40
N GLU A 112 5.74 9.77 0.96
CA GLU A 112 5.67 8.53 0.18
C GLU A 112 6.40 8.68 -1.16
N LEU A 113 6.27 9.83 -1.83
CA LEU A 113 7.01 10.08 -3.09
C LEU A 113 8.53 10.18 -2.89
N LYS A 114 8.98 10.80 -1.79
CA LYS A 114 10.41 10.88 -1.48
C LYS A 114 11.01 9.52 -1.14
N GLU A 115 10.26 8.66 -0.44
CA GLU A 115 10.67 7.31 -0.09
C GLU A 115 10.61 6.35 -1.29
N ALA A 116 9.71 6.59 -2.25
CA ALA A 116 9.57 5.77 -3.44
C ALA A 116 10.88 5.63 -4.22
N PRO A 117 11.30 4.42 -4.60
CA PRO A 117 12.46 4.23 -5.45
C PRO A 117 12.12 4.49 -6.94
N GLY A 118 13.17 4.54 -7.78
CA GLY A 118 13.04 4.68 -9.22
C GLY A 118 13.18 6.12 -9.73
N ASP A 119 13.50 6.23 -11.02
CA ASP A 119 13.86 7.48 -11.71
C ASP A 119 12.65 8.12 -12.41
N CYS A 120 11.42 7.78 -11.99
CA CYS A 120 10.21 8.39 -12.53
C CYS A 120 10.04 9.85 -12.08
N LEU A 121 9.29 10.63 -12.86
CA LEU A 121 8.90 11.98 -12.44
C LEU A 121 7.83 11.87 -11.35
N LYS A 122 8.02 12.56 -10.22
CA LYS A 122 7.10 12.49 -9.07
C LYS A 122 6.45 13.83 -8.81
N ILE A 123 5.13 13.84 -8.64
CA ILE A 123 4.36 15.07 -8.43
C ILE A 123 3.40 14.88 -7.26
N ILE A 124 3.47 15.77 -6.28
CA ILE A 124 2.49 15.80 -5.19
C ILE A 124 1.14 16.24 -5.79
N MET A 125 0.17 15.33 -5.84
CA MET A 125 -1.12 15.59 -6.48
C MET A 125 -2.20 14.64 -5.99
N ASP A 126 -3.42 15.17 -5.83
CA ASP A 126 -4.62 14.40 -5.49
C ASP A 126 -5.29 13.86 -6.78
N ALA A 127 -5.54 12.56 -6.84
CA ALA A 127 -6.16 11.90 -7.99
C ALA A 127 -7.62 12.33 -8.25
N LYS A 128 -8.29 12.97 -7.28
CA LYS A 128 -9.65 13.52 -7.47
C LYS A 128 -9.66 14.82 -8.29
N ASP A 129 -8.51 15.49 -8.42
CA ASP A 129 -8.37 16.81 -9.04
C ASP A 129 -6.97 16.95 -9.66
N MET A 130 -6.76 16.25 -10.77
CA MET A 130 -5.48 16.19 -11.46
C MET A 130 -5.22 17.46 -12.26
N LYS A 131 -4.02 18.03 -12.13
CA LYS A 131 -3.64 19.28 -12.81
C LYS A 131 -3.09 19.08 -14.23
N PHE A 132 -3.37 17.93 -14.82
CA PHE A 132 -3.02 17.63 -16.21
C PHE A 132 -4.08 18.11 -17.19
N LEU A 133 -3.67 18.39 -18.42
CA LEU A 133 -4.59 18.66 -19.52
C LEU A 133 -5.38 17.40 -19.87
N ASN A 134 -6.51 17.59 -20.54
CA ASN A 134 -7.27 16.48 -21.09
C ASN A 134 -6.40 15.68 -22.07
N GLU A 135 -6.62 14.36 -22.15
CA GLU A 135 -6.00 13.50 -23.16
C GLU A 135 -4.46 13.60 -23.19
N SER A 136 -3.86 13.62 -22.01
CA SER A 136 -2.40 13.76 -21.83
C SER A 136 -1.65 12.44 -21.84
N PHE A 137 -2.28 11.34 -21.44
CA PHE A 137 -1.61 10.05 -21.18
C PHE A 137 -2.13 8.93 -22.08
N ASP A 138 -1.23 8.08 -22.55
CA ASP A 138 -1.59 6.88 -23.33
C ASP A 138 -1.84 5.68 -22.40
N THR A 139 -1.27 5.69 -21.20
CA THR A 139 -1.48 4.66 -20.17
C THR A 139 -1.64 5.27 -18.79
N ILE A 140 -2.61 4.77 -18.01
CA ILE A 140 -2.78 5.10 -16.60
C ILE A 140 -2.73 3.79 -15.80
N THR A 141 -1.97 3.79 -14.70
CA THR A 141 -1.87 2.67 -13.77
C THR A 141 -2.41 3.06 -12.40
N VAL A 142 -3.03 2.08 -11.73
CA VAL A 142 -3.43 2.16 -10.33
C VAL A 142 -3.02 0.85 -9.67
N PHE A 143 -1.95 0.87 -8.88
CA PHE A 143 -1.41 -0.34 -8.25
C PHE A 143 -1.70 -0.29 -6.74
N PHE A 144 -2.65 -1.11 -6.28
CA PHE A 144 -3.07 -1.25 -4.87
C PHE A 144 -3.34 0.09 -4.16
N THR A 145 -3.91 1.06 -4.89
CA THR A 145 -4.08 2.43 -4.41
C THR A 145 -5.52 2.79 -4.07
N MET A 146 -6.53 2.24 -4.77
CA MET A 146 -7.93 2.65 -4.52
C MET A 146 -8.38 2.32 -3.11
N MET A 147 -7.78 1.32 -2.47
CA MET A 147 -8.06 0.99 -1.07
C MET A 147 -7.79 2.16 -0.10
N TYR A 148 -6.89 3.08 -0.43
CA TYR A 148 -6.57 4.27 0.38
C TYR A 148 -7.50 5.46 0.10
N ILE A 149 -8.25 5.41 -1.00
CA ILE A 149 -9.17 6.47 -1.38
C ILE A 149 -10.53 6.20 -0.73
N ASN A 150 -11.21 7.26 -0.30
CA ASN A 150 -12.57 7.16 0.21
C ASN A 150 -13.52 6.68 -0.92
N LEU A 151 -14.39 5.71 -0.63
CA LEU A 151 -15.32 5.14 -1.62
C LEU A 151 -16.13 6.21 -2.36
N MET A 152 -16.56 7.26 -1.67
CA MET A 152 -17.35 8.36 -2.24
C MET A 152 -16.56 9.18 -3.26
N ALA A 153 -15.23 9.11 -3.24
CA ALA A 153 -14.37 9.82 -4.17
C ALA A 153 -13.98 8.98 -5.39
N HIS A 154 -14.25 7.66 -5.40
CA HIS A 154 -13.82 6.80 -6.51
C HIS A 154 -14.43 7.24 -7.84
N GLU A 155 -15.69 7.66 -7.86
CA GLU A 155 -16.34 8.17 -9.07
C GLU A 155 -15.61 9.40 -9.63
N GLN A 156 -15.21 10.33 -8.76
CA GLN A 156 -14.47 11.51 -9.16
C GLN A 156 -13.08 11.15 -9.71
N VAL A 157 -12.38 10.20 -9.08
CA VAL A 157 -11.09 9.70 -9.59
C VAL A 157 -11.26 9.08 -10.98
N PHE A 158 -12.29 8.26 -11.20
CA PHE A 158 -12.56 7.67 -12.52
C PHE A 158 -12.91 8.73 -13.58
N LYS A 159 -13.61 9.81 -13.21
CA LYS A 159 -13.84 10.95 -14.12
C LYS A 159 -12.54 11.63 -14.52
N GLU A 160 -11.63 11.86 -13.57
CA GLU A 160 -10.31 12.44 -13.86
C GLU A 160 -9.46 11.50 -14.73
N ILE A 161 -9.44 10.20 -14.42
CA ILE A 161 -8.80 9.17 -15.24
C ILE A 161 -9.31 9.26 -16.69
N TYR A 162 -10.63 9.23 -16.89
CA TYR A 162 -11.21 9.31 -18.23
C TYR A 162 -10.84 10.61 -18.94
N ARG A 163 -10.83 11.75 -18.23
CA ARG A 163 -10.51 13.06 -18.77
C ARG A 163 -9.06 13.14 -19.27
N VAL A 164 -8.10 12.66 -18.48
CA VAL A 164 -6.66 12.77 -18.80
C VAL A 164 -6.16 11.64 -19.70
N LEU A 165 -6.91 10.54 -19.82
CA LEU A 165 -6.61 9.46 -20.75
C LEU A 165 -6.93 9.88 -22.19
N LYS A 166 -6.02 9.61 -23.13
CA LYS A 166 -6.24 9.83 -24.57
C LYS A 166 -7.31 8.89 -25.15
N PRO A 167 -7.92 9.24 -26.28
CA PRO A 167 -8.64 8.26 -27.09
C PRO A 167 -7.74 7.06 -27.40
N LYS A 168 -8.27 5.85 -27.27
CA LYS A 168 -7.55 4.56 -27.33
C LYS A 168 -6.52 4.33 -26.22
N GLY A 169 -6.38 5.25 -25.27
CA GLY A 169 -5.55 5.07 -24.09
C GLY A 169 -6.10 3.99 -23.17
N GLU A 170 -5.23 3.40 -22.37
CA GLU A 170 -5.53 2.24 -21.54
C GLU A 170 -5.37 2.54 -20.04
N LEU A 171 -6.28 1.99 -19.23
CA LEU A 171 -6.22 2.04 -17.77
C LEU A 171 -5.97 0.64 -17.23
N PHE A 172 -4.99 0.49 -16.36
CA PHE A 172 -4.63 -0.75 -15.70
C PHE A 172 -4.83 -0.60 -14.19
N ILE A 173 -5.59 -1.52 -13.59
CA ILE A 173 -5.84 -1.53 -12.14
C ILE A 173 -5.45 -2.89 -11.59
N TRP A 174 -4.55 -2.89 -10.60
CA TRP A 174 -4.31 -4.02 -9.71
C TRP A 174 -4.82 -3.63 -8.34
N ASP A 175 -5.71 -4.42 -7.75
CA ASP A 175 -6.20 -4.13 -6.41
C ASP A 175 -6.73 -5.39 -5.72
N LEU A 176 -7.28 -5.18 -4.53
CA LEU A 176 -7.73 -6.20 -3.60
C LEU A 176 -9.27 -6.24 -3.54
N ASN A 177 -9.84 -7.44 -3.60
CA ASN A 177 -11.20 -7.69 -3.14
C ASN A 177 -11.20 -7.68 -1.61
N ILE A 178 -11.78 -6.63 -1.04
CA ILE A 178 -11.90 -6.46 0.42
C ILE A 178 -13.30 -6.91 0.82
N PRO A 179 -13.46 -8.05 1.49
CA PRO A 179 -14.77 -8.50 1.96
C PRO A 179 -15.32 -7.54 3.02
N LYS A 180 -16.64 -7.54 3.26
CA LYS A 180 -17.19 -6.84 4.42
C LYS A 180 -16.68 -7.52 5.70
N LYS A 181 -16.18 -6.73 6.65
CA LYS A 181 -15.76 -7.22 7.97
C LYS A 181 -16.95 -7.89 8.66
N LYS A 182 -16.77 -9.15 9.10
CA LYS A 182 -17.78 -9.88 9.87
C LYS A 182 -17.80 -9.37 11.31
N ILE A 183 -18.91 -9.59 12.03
CA ILE A 183 -19.07 -9.09 13.41
C ILE A 183 -18.07 -9.76 14.35
N GLU A 184 -17.82 -11.05 14.14
CA GLU A 184 -16.88 -11.86 14.91
C GLU A 184 -15.40 -11.61 14.57
N GLU A 185 -15.11 -10.81 13.54
CA GLU A 185 -13.74 -10.52 13.16
C GLU A 185 -13.15 -9.43 14.05
N GLU A 186 -12.08 -9.76 14.76
CA GLU A 186 -11.39 -8.86 15.67
C GLU A 186 -10.28 -8.06 14.98
N LYS A 187 -9.80 -8.47 13.79
CA LYS A 187 -8.78 -7.72 13.04
C LYS A 187 -9.31 -6.39 12.53
N ASP A 188 -8.53 -5.33 12.68
CA ASP A 188 -8.91 -3.97 12.26
C ASP A 188 -8.34 -3.57 10.91
N ILE A 189 -7.34 -4.30 10.41
CA ILE A 189 -6.67 -4.03 9.14
C ILE A 189 -6.82 -5.26 8.25
N TYR A 190 -7.15 -5.03 6.98
CA TYR A 190 -7.12 -6.05 5.94
C TYR A 190 -5.95 -5.74 5.02
N ALA A 191 -5.04 -6.70 4.86
CA ALA A 191 -3.78 -6.50 4.15
C ALA A 191 -3.43 -7.66 3.23
N VAL A 192 -2.78 -7.34 2.12
CA VAL A 192 -2.26 -8.28 1.14
C VAL A 192 -0.74 -8.32 1.21
N ARG A 193 -0.16 -9.51 1.00
CA ARG A 193 1.28 -9.69 0.79
C ARG A 193 1.54 -10.02 -0.67
N LEU A 194 2.49 -9.32 -1.28
CA LEU A 194 2.80 -9.43 -2.69
C LEU A 194 4.27 -9.80 -2.89
N GLU A 195 4.50 -10.64 -3.89
CA GLU A 195 5.79 -10.75 -4.57
C GLU A 195 5.56 -10.28 -6.02
N VAL A 196 6.15 -9.16 -6.39
CA VAL A 196 5.99 -8.55 -7.71
C VAL A 196 7.24 -8.78 -8.53
N ASP A 197 7.12 -9.46 -9.67
CA ASP A 197 8.19 -9.58 -10.64
C ASP A 197 8.16 -8.40 -11.61
N ILE A 198 9.20 -7.56 -11.56
CA ILE A 198 9.38 -6.41 -12.44
C ILE A 198 10.42 -6.69 -13.54
N GLY A 199 10.81 -7.96 -13.72
CA GLY A 199 11.79 -8.43 -14.70
C GLY A 199 13.23 -8.29 -14.22
N SER A 200 13.63 -7.10 -13.79
CA SER A 200 14.99 -6.87 -13.28
C SER A 200 15.25 -7.50 -11.91
N LYS A 201 14.20 -7.62 -11.10
CA LYS A 201 14.20 -8.22 -9.77
C LYS A 201 12.77 -8.59 -9.37
N LYS A 202 12.66 -9.32 -8.26
CA LYS A 202 11.42 -9.49 -7.52
C LYS A 202 11.38 -8.52 -6.34
N VAL A 203 10.23 -7.89 -6.12
CA VAL A 203 9.99 -6.97 -5.01
C VAL A 203 8.96 -7.60 -4.08
N GLU A 204 9.33 -7.80 -2.82
CA GLU A 204 8.37 -8.16 -1.79
C GLU A 204 7.72 -6.89 -1.23
N SER A 205 6.40 -6.89 -1.11
CA SER A 205 5.62 -5.72 -0.73
C SER A 205 4.39 -6.14 0.08
N GLY A 206 3.80 -5.20 0.82
CA GLY A 206 2.50 -5.39 1.45
C GLY A 206 1.67 -4.13 1.44
N TYR A 207 0.37 -4.27 1.21
CA TYR A 207 -0.59 -3.17 1.21
C TYR A 207 -1.70 -3.49 2.19
N GLY A 208 -2.07 -2.53 3.03
CA GLY A 208 -3.09 -2.75 4.04
C GLY A 208 -3.91 -1.50 4.31
N THR A 209 -5.21 -1.68 4.49
CA THR A 209 -6.15 -0.61 4.84
C THR A 209 -6.92 -1.00 6.10
N LYS A 210 -7.46 0.00 6.80
CA LYS A 210 -8.48 -0.25 7.81
C LYS A 210 -9.63 -1.04 7.20
N TRP A 211 -10.09 -2.07 7.91
CA TRP A 211 -11.14 -2.98 7.47
C TRP A 211 -12.52 -2.48 7.89
N ASP A 212 -12.88 -1.29 7.43
CA ASP A 212 -14.14 -0.60 7.71
C ASP A 212 -15.09 -0.51 6.51
N LYS A 213 -14.67 -1.09 5.38
CA LYS A 213 -15.42 -1.16 4.14
C LYS A 213 -15.30 -2.54 3.50
N GLY A 214 -16.28 -2.88 2.67
CA GLY A 214 -16.18 -3.99 1.72
C GLY A 214 -16.33 -3.45 0.31
N VAL A 215 -15.39 -3.80 -0.56
CA VAL A 215 -15.35 -3.38 -1.96
C VAL A 215 -14.70 -4.48 -2.77
N ASP A 216 -15.25 -4.77 -3.94
CA ASP A 216 -14.75 -5.81 -4.83
C ASP A 216 -14.54 -5.27 -6.25
N MET A 217 -14.00 -6.12 -7.11
CA MET A 217 -13.75 -5.83 -8.52
C MET A 217 -14.99 -5.27 -9.25
N THR A 218 -16.20 -5.68 -8.87
CA THR A 218 -17.46 -5.25 -9.53
C THR A 218 -17.68 -3.75 -9.36
N HIS A 219 -17.31 -3.19 -8.21
CA HIS A 219 -17.36 -1.74 -7.97
C HIS A 219 -16.57 -0.97 -9.02
N TYR A 220 -15.34 -1.40 -9.28
CA TYR A 220 -14.44 -0.73 -10.23
C TYR A 220 -14.84 -0.97 -11.69
N LEU A 221 -15.41 -2.14 -12.02
CA LEU A 221 -16.02 -2.40 -13.31
C LEU A 221 -17.15 -1.41 -13.61
N ASN A 222 -18.08 -1.24 -12.66
CA ASN A 222 -19.21 -0.33 -12.80
C ASN A 222 -18.77 1.14 -12.92
N LEU A 223 -17.72 1.54 -12.19
CA LEU A 223 -17.14 2.89 -12.29
C LEU A 223 -16.49 3.13 -13.65
N GLY A 224 -15.75 2.15 -14.18
CA GLY A 224 -15.17 2.24 -15.52
C GLY A 224 -16.25 2.43 -16.59
N GLU A 225 -17.29 1.60 -16.55
CA GLU A 225 -18.41 1.67 -17.49
C GLU A 225 -19.17 3.01 -17.39
N SER A 226 -19.42 3.50 -16.18
CA SER A 226 -20.20 4.73 -15.96
C SER A 226 -19.52 5.99 -16.51
N VAL A 227 -18.18 6.02 -16.57
CA VAL A 227 -17.42 7.12 -17.18
C VAL A 227 -17.13 6.91 -18.68
N GLY A 228 -17.56 5.78 -19.25
CA GLY A 228 -17.42 5.47 -20.68
C GLY A 228 -16.14 4.70 -21.04
N LEU A 229 -15.47 4.07 -20.09
CA LEU A 229 -14.37 3.14 -20.37
C LEU A 229 -14.92 1.76 -20.74
N LYS A 230 -14.27 1.10 -21.71
CA LYS A 230 -14.59 -0.28 -22.10
C LYS A 230 -13.64 -1.26 -21.44
N ILE A 231 -14.18 -2.30 -20.82
CA ILE A 231 -13.40 -3.40 -20.27
C ILE A 231 -12.75 -4.21 -21.40
N MET A 232 -11.44 -4.40 -21.32
CA MET A 232 -10.66 -5.20 -22.27
C MET A 232 -10.23 -6.54 -21.66
N GLU A 233 -9.87 -6.52 -20.38
CA GLU A 233 -9.39 -7.70 -19.67
C GLU A 233 -9.77 -7.65 -18.20
N LYS A 234 -10.09 -8.82 -17.63
CA LYS A 234 -10.30 -9.00 -16.20
C LYS A 234 -9.68 -10.32 -15.76
N GLN A 235 -8.98 -10.30 -14.63
CA GLN A 235 -8.45 -11.50 -13.99
C GLN A 235 -8.68 -11.42 -12.48
N ILE A 236 -8.97 -12.57 -11.87
CA ILE A 236 -9.05 -12.70 -10.41
C ILE A 236 -8.05 -13.78 -10.02
N ASN A 237 -7.24 -13.50 -9.00
CA ASN A 237 -6.29 -14.44 -8.43
C ASN A 237 -6.37 -14.38 -6.90
N GLY A 238 -7.14 -15.30 -6.32
CA GLY A 238 -7.50 -15.28 -4.90
C GLY A 238 -8.22 -13.97 -4.55
N GLU A 239 -7.66 -13.25 -3.58
CA GLU A 239 -8.17 -11.97 -3.10
C GLU A 239 -7.81 -10.81 -4.03
N THR A 240 -6.80 -10.96 -4.89
CA THR A 240 -6.37 -9.89 -5.81
C THR A 240 -7.10 -9.96 -7.16
N PHE A 241 -7.17 -8.83 -7.85
CA PHE A 241 -7.67 -8.77 -9.22
C PHE A 241 -6.86 -7.82 -10.08
N PHE A 242 -6.98 -8.03 -11.40
CA PHE A 242 -6.46 -7.15 -12.43
C PHE A 242 -7.59 -6.76 -13.39
N LEU A 243 -7.65 -5.47 -13.74
CA LEU A 243 -8.54 -4.93 -14.74
C LEU A 243 -7.76 -4.10 -15.76
N LYS A 244 -8.06 -4.31 -17.04
CA LYS A 244 -7.60 -3.45 -18.14
C LYS A 244 -8.80 -2.84 -18.83
N PHE A 245 -8.87 -1.51 -18.87
CA PHE A 245 -9.86 -0.77 -19.64
C PHE A 245 -9.22 -0.01 -20.80
N ARG A 246 -10.04 0.39 -21.76
CA ARG A 246 -9.66 1.29 -22.86
C ARG A 246 -10.72 2.39 -23.03
N LYS A 247 -10.25 3.61 -23.28
CA LYS A 247 -11.10 4.72 -23.74
C LYS A 247 -11.25 4.64 -25.26
N ASP A 248 -12.47 4.77 -25.79
CA ASP A 248 -12.66 4.81 -27.24
C ASP A 248 -12.12 6.09 -27.89
#